data_AF-A0A9D2FU13-F1
#
_entry.id   AF-A0A9D2FU13-F1
#
_cell.length_a   1.000
_cell.length_b   1.000
_cell.length_c   1.000
_cell.angle_alpha   90.00
_cell.angle_beta   90.00
_cell.angle_gamma   90.00
#
_symmetry.space_group_name_H-M   'P 1'
#
loop_
_entity.id
_entity.type
_entity.pdbx_description
1 polymer ?
#
loop_
_entity_poly.entity_id
_entity_poly.type
_entity_poly.pdbx_seq_one_letter_code
_entity_poly.pdbx_strand_id
1 'polypeptide(L)'
;KYRQCFTDKKVDFQRYDKLFSTALVYEKPEILLPMAIGRLLWPYQLTGERAAVYKAYIKDNLQLCGKFYLGKEEQNQVLTYLGELGLWTREDLDEVLSQASQRGQIEAVSLLMEEKRKYFPQRPVKDFQL
;
A
#
# COMPACT_ATOMS: atom_id res chain seq x y z
N LYS A 1 -14.47 15.08 13.37
CA LYS A 1 -14.58 13.89 14.25
C LYS A 1 -13.21 13.25 14.54
N TYR A 2 -12.34 13.03 13.54
CA TYR A 2 -10.96 12.55 13.77
C TYR A 2 -10.10 13.41 14.70
N ARG A 3 -10.17 14.74 14.59
CA ARG A 3 -9.46 15.66 15.50
C ARG A 3 -9.88 15.52 16.97
N GLN A 4 -11.04 14.92 17.26
CA GLN A 4 -11.51 14.68 18.63
C GLN A 4 -10.93 13.39 19.24
N CYS A 5 -10.16 12.60 18.49
CA CYS A 5 -9.36 11.51 19.05
C CYS A 5 -8.07 12.01 19.71
N PHE A 6 -7.79 13.32 19.63
CA PHE A 6 -6.62 13.99 20.20
C PHE A 6 -7.08 14.82 21.41
N THR A 7 -7.44 14.17 22.50
CA THR A 7 -7.76 14.82 23.78
C THR A 7 -6.65 14.50 24.79
N ASP A 8 -6.21 15.49 25.56
CA ASP A 8 -5.21 15.35 26.63
C ASP A 8 -3.88 14.68 26.23
N LYS A 9 -3.30 15.11 25.10
CA LYS A 9 -1.98 14.67 24.59
C LYS A 9 -1.87 13.16 24.33
N LYS A 10 -2.97 12.42 24.33
CA LYS A 10 -3.02 10.99 24.00
C LYS A 10 -3.98 10.76 22.83
N VAL A 11 -3.53 9.94 21.88
CA VAL A 11 -4.38 9.50 20.77
C VAL A 11 -5.18 8.30 21.24
N ASP A 12 -6.51 8.40 21.16
CA ASP A 12 -7.38 7.22 21.31
C ASP A 12 -7.38 6.44 19.98
N PHE A 13 -6.43 5.48 19.89
CA PHE A 13 -6.25 4.65 18.71
C PHE A 13 -7.47 3.78 18.40
N GLN A 14 -8.16 3.27 19.42
CA GLN A 14 -9.35 2.44 19.20
C GLN A 14 -10.49 3.25 18.58
N ARG A 15 -10.70 4.48 19.05
CA ARG A 15 -11.69 5.38 18.47
C ARG A 15 -11.28 5.82 17.07
N TYR A 16 -10.00 6.11 16.85
CA TYR A 16 -9.48 6.42 15.51
C TYR A 16 -9.77 5.28 14.52
N ASP A 17 -9.47 4.03 14.90
CA ASP A 17 -9.67 2.86 14.05
C ASP A 17 -11.16 2.56 13.81
N LYS A 18 -12.03 2.84 14.77
CA LYS A 18 -13.50 2.75 14.58
C LYS A 18 -14.03 3.77 13.57
N LEU A 19 -13.43 4.95 13.50
CA LEU A 19 -13.87 5.99 12.57
C LEU A 19 -13.53 5.68 11.12
N PHE A 20 -12.60 4.76 10.85
CA PHE A 20 -12.17 4.45 9.48
C PHE A 20 -13.33 3.95 8.61
N SER A 21 -14.20 3.09 9.13
CA SER A 21 -15.40 2.65 8.41
C SER A 21 -16.35 3.81 8.04
N THR A 22 -16.40 4.87 8.85
CA THR A 22 -17.14 6.08 8.50
C THR A 22 -16.39 6.88 7.44
N ALA A 23 -15.06 7.01 7.56
CA ALA A 23 -14.24 7.72 6.58
C ALA A 23 -14.38 7.14 5.18
N LEU A 24 -14.48 5.81 5.04
CA LEU A 24 -14.69 5.13 3.76
C LEU A 24 -15.92 5.63 2.97
N VAL A 25 -16.92 6.20 3.65
CA VAL A 25 -18.16 6.70 3.02
C VAL A 25 -18.00 8.15 2.54
N TYR A 26 -17.20 8.97 3.23
CA TYR A 26 -17.20 10.42 3.06
C TYR A 26 -15.90 10.99 2.51
N GLU A 27 -14.79 10.29 2.71
CA GLU A 27 -13.45 10.76 2.36
C GLU A 27 -12.99 10.20 1.01
N LYS A 28 -12.11 10.93 0.34
CA LYS A 28 -11.55 10.52 -0.94
C LYS A 28 -10.32 9.62 -0.77
N PRO A 29 -9.95 8.82 -1.79
CA PRO A 29 -8.78 7.94 -1.71
C PRO A 29 -7.48 8.66 -1.34
N GLU A 30 -7.28 9.91 -1.74
CA GLU A 30 -6.07 10.69 -1.42
C GLU A 30 -5.91 10.95 0.08
N ILE A 31 -7.00 10.86 0.86
CA ILE A 31 -7.00 10.93 2.32
C ILE A 31 -6.94 9.53 2.93
N LEU A 32 -7.73 8.60 2.41
CA LEU A 32 -7.86 7.25 2.95
C LEU A 32 -6.58 6.39 2.78
N LEU A 33 -5.86 6.54 1.66
CA LEU A 33 -4.64 5.78 1.38
C LEU A 33 -3.54 6.10 2.40
N PRO A 34 -3.15 7.38 2.64
CA PRO A 34 -2.23 7.72 3.73
C PRO A 34 -2.67 7.23 5.10
N MET A 35 -3.96 7.32 5.43
CA MET A 35 -4.47 6.86 6.72
C MET A 35 -4.28 5.35 6.91
N ALA A 36 -4.66 4.56 5.91
CA ALA A 36 -4.53 3.11 5.96
C ALA A 36 -3.06 2.66 5.95
N ILE A 37 -2.24 3.19 5.05
CA ILE A 37 -0.80 2.88 4.99
C ILE A 37 -0.10 3.30 6.29
N GLY A 38 -0.38 4.49 6.81
CA GLY A 38 0.21 4.96 8.07
C GLY A 38 -0.15 4.06 9.25
N ARG A 39 -1.40 3.63 9.37
CA ARG A 39 -1.79 2.71 10.44
C ARG A 39 -1.17 1.33 10.32
N LEU A 40 -0.97 0.83 9.10
CA LEU A 40 -0.33 -0.46 8.87
C LEU A 40 1.19 -0.40 9.13
N LEU A 41 1.87 0.66 8.67
CA LEU A 41 3.31 0.87 8.91
C LEU A 41 3.65 1.10 10.39
N TRP A 42 2.77 1.80 11.12
CA TRP A 42 2.94 2.08 12.55
C TRP A 42 1.76 1.53 13.35
N PRO A 43 1.69 0.20 13.57
CA PRO A 43 0.53 -0.48 14.11
C PRO A 43 0.44 -0.42 15.65
N TYR A 44 0.85 0.70 16.25
CA TYR A 44 0.74 0.88 17.71
C TYR A 44 -0.73 0.78 18.14
N GLN A 45 -1.00 -0.10 19.12
CA GLN A 45 -2.34 -0.46 19.61
C GLN A 45 -3.35 -0.87 18.52
N LEU A 46 -2.89 -1.25 17.33
CA LEU A 46 -3.76 -1.72 16.25
C LEU A 46 -4.13 -3.19 16.50
N THR A 47 -5.42 -3.46 16.65
CA THR A 47 -5.89 -4.85 16.78
C THR A 47 -5.89 -5.55 15.42
N GLY A 48 -5.78 -6.88 15.41
CA GLY A 48 -5.81 -7.66 14.18
C GLY A 48 -7.10 -7.45 13.36
N GLU A 49 -8.25 -7.36 14.03
CA GLU A 49 -9.54 -7.04 13.40
C GLU A 49 -9.50 -5.70 12.67
N ARG A 50 -8.92 -4.66 13.28
CA ARG A 50 -8.82 -3.33 12.67
C ARG A 50 -7.77 -3.29 11.56
N ALA A 51 -6.63 -3.98 11.75
CA ALA A 51 -5.63 -4.14 10.70
C ALA A 51 -6.22 -4.78 9.43
N ALA A 52 -7.11 -5.77 9.59
CA ALA A 52 -7.77 -6.42 8.47
C ALA A 52 -8.63 -5.44 7.64
N VAL A 53 -9.30 -4.48 8.29
CA VAL A 53 -10.09 -3.44 7.59
C VAL A 53 -9.18 -2.55 6.74
N TYR A 54 -8.06 -2.08 7.29
CA TYR A 54 -7.09 -1.27 6.53
C TYR A 54 -6.48 -2.07 5.38
N LYS A 55 -6.08 -3.32 5.64
CA LYS A 55 -5.50 -4.20 4.61
C LYS A 55 -6.48 -4.49 3.48
N ALA A 56 -7.76 -4.71 3.79
CA ALA A 56 -8.81 -4.91 2.80
C ALA A 56 -8.96 -3.67 1.90
N TYR A 57 -9.03 -2.47 2.49
CA TYR A 57 -9.13 -1.23 1.73
C TYR A 57 -7.92 -1.03 0.79
N ILE A 58 -6.70 -1.27 1.27
CA ILE A 58 -5.50 -1.18 0.41
C ILE A 58 -5.53 -2.22 -0.70
N LYS A 59 -5.94 -3.46 -0.40
CA LYS A 59 -6.06 -4.52 -1.41
C LYS A 59 -7.04 -4.16 -2.51
N ASP A 60 -8.21 -3.63 -2.15
CA ASP A 60 -9.25 -3.23 -3.11
C ASP A 60 -8.83 -2.02 -3.96
N ASN A 61 -7.80 -1.28 -3.52
CA ASN A 61 -7.30 -0.06 -4.17
C ASN A 61 -5.81 -0.16 -4.52
N LEU A 62 -5.28 -1.38 -4.74
CA LEU A 62 -3.83 -1.60 -4.72
C LEU A 62 -3.09 -0.83 -5.82
N GLN A 63 -3.62 -0.84 -7.05
CA GLN A 63 -3.05 -0.06 -8.16
C GLN A 63 -3.05 1.44 -7.83
N LEU A 64 -4.17 1.95 -7.33
CA LEU A 64 -4.28 3.35 -6.96
C LEU A 64 -3.29 3.71 -5.84
N CYS A 65 -3.13 2.83 -4.85
CA CYS A 65 -2.15 2.99 -3.78
C CYS A 65 -0.72 3.06 -4.33
N GLY A 66 -0.31 2.09 -5.16
CA GLY A 66 1.02 2.09 -5.76
C GLY A 66 1.29 3.37 -6.56
N LYS A 67 0.36 3.73 -7.45
CA LYS A 67 0.39 4.94 -8.28
C LYS A 67 0.41 6.25 -7.49
N PHE A 68 -0.23 6.27 -6.32
CA PHE A 68 -0.31 7.44 -5.44
C PHE A 68 1.02 7.74 -4.75
N TYR A 69 1.84 6.71 -4.46
CA TYR A 69 3.13 6.88 -3.79
C TYR A 69 4.31 7.06 -4.75
N LEU A 70 4.10 6.84 -6.04
CA LEU A 70 5.08 7.12 -7.10
C LEU A 70 5.60 8.57 -7.06
N GLY A 71 6.90 8.73 -6.78
CA GLY A 71 7.61 10.01 -6.69
C GLY A 71 7.51 10.72 -5.34
N LYS A 72 6.94 10.06 -4.32
CA LYS A 72 6.90 10.58 -2.93
C LYS A 72 8.11 10.12 -2.14
N GLU A 73 8.42 10.84 -1.06
CA GLU A 73 9.51 10.50 -0.14
C GLU A 73 9.35 9.08 0.43
N GLU A 74 8.12 8.68 0.75
CA GLU A 74 7.81 7.39 1.35
C GLU A 74 7.68 6.24 0.32
N GLN A 75 7.89 6.51 -0.98
CA GLN A 75 7.66 5.55 -2.06
C GLN A 75 8.28 4.18 -1.75
N ASN A 76 9.58 4.14 -1.45
CA ASN A 76 10.29 2.88 -1.28
C ASN A 76 9.77 2.10 -0.08
N GLN A 77 9.48 2.79 1.03
CA GLN A 77 8.91 2.17 2.22
C GLN A 77 7.54 1.55 1.89
N VAL A 78 6.67 2.30 1.22
CA VAL A 78 5.30 1.83 0.94
C VAL A 78 5.29 0.71 -0.08
N LEU A 79 5.97 0.86 -1.22
CA LEU A 79 5.94 -0.15 -2.29
C LEU A 79 6.55 -1.48 -1.83
N THR A 80 7.63 -1.44 -1.05
CA THR A 80 8.22 -2.65 -0.42
C THR A 80 7.26 -3.26 0.59
N TYR A 81 6.64 -2.43 1.44
CA TYR A 81 5.71 -2.91 2.46
C TYR A 81 4.47 -3.58 1.87
N LEU A 82 3.97 -3.11 0.71
CA LEU A 82 2.89 -3.78 -0.02
C LEU A 82 3.26 -5.21 -0.45
N GLY A 83 4.52 -5.44 -0.85
CA GLY A 83 5.03 -6.77 -1.16
C GLY A 83 5.24 -7.63 0.08
N GLU A 84 5.77 -7.07 1.17
CA GLU A 84 5.88 -7.76 2.46
C GLU A 84 4.53 -8.22 3.00
N LEU A 85 3.47 -7.44 2.78
CA LEU A 85 2.10 -7.82 3.11
C LEU A 85 1.51 -8.89 2.17
N GLY A 86 2.22 -9.25 1.11
CA GLY A 86 1.77 -10.18 0.07
C GLY A 86 0.58 -9.66 -0.72
N LEU A 87 0.46 -8.34 -0.87
CA LEU A 87 -0.69 -7.73 -1.54
C LEU A 87 -0.51 -7.67 -3.06
N TRP A 88 0.72 -7.46 -3.53
CA TRP A 88 0.99 -7.38 -4.97
C TRP A 88 0.41 -8.56 -5.74
N THR A 89 -0.23 -8.25 -6.86
CA THR A 89 -0.50 -9.20 -7.94
C THR A 89 0.41 -8.88 -9.12
N ARG A 90 0.50 -9.79 -10.10
CA ARG A 90 1.29 -9.53 -11.31
C ARG A 90 0.70 -8.36 -12.10
N GLU A 91 -0.62 -8.33 -12.21
CA GLU A 91 -1.39 -7.30 -12.89
C GLU A 91 -1.20 -5.93 -12.25
N ASP A 92 -1.28 -5.85 -10.92
CA ASP A 92 -1.10 -4.58 -10.21
C ASP A 92 0.33 -4.05 -10.34
N LEU A 93 1.33 -4.93 -10.25
CA LEU A 93 2.74 -4.56 -10.46
C LEU A 93 2.98 -4.05 -11.88
N ASP A 94 2.41 -4.71 -12.89
CA ASP A 94 2.56 -4.29 -14.29
C ASP A 94 1.95 -2.92 -14.55
N GLU A 95 0.79 -2.65 -13.98
CA GLU A 95 0.10 -1.38 -14.13
C GLU A 95 0.83 -0.22 -13.42
N VAL A 96 1.34 -0.44 -12.19
CA VAL A 96 2.11 0.58 -11.46
C VAL A 96 3.47 0.80 -12.13
N LEU A 97 4.13 -0.27 -12.58
CA LEU A 97 5.41 -0.21 -13.31
C LEU A 97 5.29 0.59 -14.61
N SER A 98 4.24 0.34 -15.38
CA SER A 98 3.93 1.09 -16.60
C SER A 98 3.81 2.60 -16.32
N GLN A 99 3.06 2.97 -15.27
CA GLN A 99 2.92 4.38 -14.90
C GLN A 99 4.24 5.00 -14.39
N ALA A 100 5.04 4.27 -13.60
CA ALA A 100 6.34 4.72 -13.15
C ALA A 100 7.29 4.97 -14.34
N SER A 101 7.29 4.06 -15.32
CA SER A 101 8.08 4.18 -16.54
C SER A 101 7.67 5.40 -17.37
N GLN A 102 6.36 5.61 -17.59
CA GLN A 102 5.84 6.79 -18.31
C GLN A 102 6.21 8.11 -17.63
N ARG A 103 6.32 8.13 -16.30
CA ARG A 103 6.72 9.30 -15.52
C ARG A 103 8.25 9.48 -15.40
N GLY A 104 9.05 8.58 -15.97
CA GLY A 104 10.51 8.63 -15.88
C GLY A 104 11.06 8.35 -14.47
N GLN A 105 10.30 7.67 -13.62
CA GLN A 105 10.68 7.42 -12.22
C GLN A 105 11.57 6.17 -12.10
N ILE A 106 12.84 6.32 -12.44
CA ILE A 106 13.83 5.21 -12.56
C ILE A 106 13.93 4.38 -11.28
N GLU A 107 13.94 5.03 -10.11
CA GLU A 107 14.02 4.35 -8.81
C GLU A 107 12.79 3.48 -8.56
N ALA A 108 11.59 4.01 -8.79
CA ALA A 108 10.34 3.27 -8.66
C ALA A 108 10.29 2.05 -9.61
N VAL A 109 10.70 2.26 -10.86
CA VAL A 109 10.79 1.19 -11.87
C VAL A 109 11.69 0.06 -11.37
N SER A 110 12.87 0.41 -10.88
CA SER A 110 13.86 -0.58 -10.40
C SER A 110 13.33 -1.37 -9.21
N LEU A 111 12.71 -0.70 -8.25
CA LEU A 111 12.10 -1.33 -7.08
C LEU A 111 10.94 -2.26 -7.47
N LEU A 112 10.02 -1.81 -8.31
CA LEU A 112 8.86 -2.61 -8.73
C LEU A 112 9.28 -3.84 -9.56
N MET A 113 10.35 -3.74 -10.36
CA MET A 113 10.92 -4.89 -11.06
C MET A 113 11.52 -5.92 -10.08
N GLU A 114 12.18 -5.47 -9.02
CA GLU A 114 12.70 -6.33 -7.95
C GLU A 114 11.55 -7.07 -7.26
N GLU A 115 10.53 -6.33 -6.82
CA GLU A 115 9.35 -6.89 -6.15
C GLU A 115 8.64 -7.91 -7.06
N LYS A 116 8.47 -7.59 -8.35
CA LYS A 116 7.90 -8.53 -9.33
C LYS A 116 8.73 -9.80 -9.46
N ARG A 117 10.06 -9.70 -9.51
CA ARG A 117 10.94 -10.88 -9.59
C ARG A 117 10.89 -11.72 -8.32
N LYS A 118 10.88 -11.06 -7.16
CA LYS A 118 10.87 -11.67 -5.83
C LYS A 118 9.60 -12.50 -5.60
N TYR A 119 8.43 -11.95 -5.92
CA TYR A 119 7.14 -12.59 -5.65
C TYR A 119 6.56 -13.37 -6.84
N PHE A 120 6.98 -13.06 -8.07
CA PHE A 120 6.45 -13.66 -9.30
C PHE A 120 7.54 -14.09 -10.29
N PRO A 121 8.46 -14.99 -9.88
CA PRO A 121 9.56 -15.44 -10.74
C PRO A 121 9.02 -16.03 -12.05
N GLN A 122 9.65 -15.68 -13.17
CA GLN A 122 9.37 -16.36 -14.43
C GLN A 122 9.88 -17.80 -14.31
N ARG A 123 9.08 -18.79 -14.75
CA ARG A 123 9.59 -20.15 -14.88
C ARG A 123 10.73 -20.12 -15.91
N PRO A 124 11.88 -20.78 -15.65
CA PRO A 124 12.92 -20.88 -16.64
C PRO A 124 12.36 -21.57 -17.89
N VAL A 125 12.51 -20.92 -19.04
CA VAL A 125 12.30 -21.58 -20.34
C VAL A 125 13.36 -22.67 -20.41
N LYS A 126 12.95 -23.94 -20.38
CA LYS A 126 13.87 -25.03 -20.71
C LYS A 126 14.23 -24.86 -22.19
N ASP A 127 15.49 -24.54 -22.47
CA ASP A 127 16.07 -24.74 -23.79
C ASP A 127 15.84 -26.21 -24.18
N PHE A 128 14.97 -26.44 -25.16
CA PHE A 128 14.95 -27.70 -25.87
C PHE A 128 16.16 -27.67 -26.80
N GLN A 129 17.22 -28.34 -26.39
CA GLN A 129 18.32 -28.71 -27.28
C GLN A 129 17.77 -29.70 -28.32
N LEU A 130 17.91 -29.35 -29.59
CA LEU A 130 17.94 -30.25 -30.75
C LEU A 130 19.10 -29.84 -31.64
#